data_AF-M0LD12-F1
#
_entry.id   AF-M0LD12-F1
#
_cell.length_a   1.000
_cell.length_b   1.000
_cell.length_c   1.000
_cell.angle_alpha   90.00
_cell.angle_beta   90.00
_cell.angle_gamma   90.00
#
_symmetry.space_group_name_H-M   'P 1'
#
loop_
_entity.id
_entity.type
_entity.pdbx_description
1 polymer ?
#
loop_
_entity_poly.entity_id
_entity_poly.type
_entity_poly.pdbx_seq_one_letter_code
_entity_poly.pdbx_strand_id
1 'polypeptide(L)'
;EGIDAHGFWFTPDGEELWVLNRETNDGIVVDPDTNEVVEEIDAFGPDVSEDPEQRDAPDIMWASPDGEYMFVTLRGPAPLSGDPHASTGVTPGISVLSVDDREIEDVIEPHPIDEFEDDHVELAQDPEEAGPRVPDFHGIGVRPLEEFETEIDTSPPF
;
A
#
# COMPACT_ATOMS: atom_id res chain seq x y z
N GLU A 1 12.72 -11.86 3.16
CA GLU A 1 11.86 -12.85 2.46
C GLU A 1 10.47 -12.27 2.51
N GLY A 2 9.90 -11.89 1.37
CA GLY A 2 8.56 -11.32 1.31
C GLY A 2 7.49 -12.41 1.39
N ILE A 3 6.43 -12.17 2.17
CA ILE A 3 5.32 -13.13 2.36
C ILE A 3 3.99 -12.47 1.98
N ASP A 4 3.16 -13.23 1.25
CA ASP A 4 1.89 -12.77 0.68
C ASP A 4 2.05 -11.59 -0.28
N ALA A 5 2.80 -11.82 -1.37
CA ALA A 5 2.86 -10.88 -2.49
C ALA A 5 1.43 -10.63 -3.02
N HIS A 6 0.95 -9.39 -2.89
CA HIS A 6 -0.48 -9.08 -3.00
C HIS A 6 -0.78 -8.08 -4.11
N GLY A 7 -0.17 -6.88 -4.02
CA GLY A 7 -0.25 -5.83 -5.01
C GLY A 7 1.00 -5.77 -5.89
N PHE A 8 0.81 -5.49 -7.17
CA PHE A 8 1.92 -5.17 -8.07
C PHE A 8 1.49 -4.10 -9.07
N TRP A 9 2.44 -3.32 -9.57
CA TRP A 9 2.19 -2.30 -10.58
C TRP A 9 3.46 -1.94 -11.35
N PHE A 10 3.30 -1.56 -12.62
CA PHE A 10 4.40 -1.05 -13.44
C PHE A 10 4.46 0.49 -13.37
N THR A 11 5.66 1.07 -13.36
CA THR A 11 5.83 2.48 -13.72
C THR A 11 5.32 2.73 -15.14
N PRO A 12 4.84 3.93 -15.51
CA PRO A 12 4.25 4.18 -16.83
C PRO A 12 5.19 3.96 -18.03
N ASP A 13 6.50 4.12 -17.81
CA ASP A 13 7.57 3.80 -18.78
C ASP A 13 7.88 2.29 -18.87
N GLY A 14 7.47 1.51 -17.88
CA GLY A 14 7.71 0.07 -17.80
C GLY A 14 9.12 -0.33 -17.42
N GLU A 15 9.93 0.60 -16.92
CA GLU A 15 11.30 0.30 -16.47
C GLU A 15 11.30 -0.43 -15.12
N GLU A 16 10.24 -0.29 -14.31
CA GLU A 16 10.14 -0.88 -12.99
C GLU A 16 8.82 -1.63 -12.77
N LEU A 17 8.90 -2.86 -12.25
CA LEU A 17 7.77 -3.60 -11.69
C LEU A 17 7.86 -3.57 -10.16
N TRP A 18 6.92 -2.88 -9.52
CA TRP A 18 6.81 -2.80 -8.07
C TRP A 18 5.93 -3.94 -7.58
N VAL A 19 6.35 -4.61 -6.51
CA VAL A 19 5.61 -5.70 -5.85
C VAL A 19 5.64 -5.45 -4.35
N LEU A 20 4.46 -5.45 -3.71
CA LEU A 20 4.35 -5.38 -2.25
C LEU A 20 3.96 -6.73 -1.67
N ASN A 21 4.33 -6.93 -0.41
CA ASN A 21 4.02 -8.10 0.39
C ASN A 21 3.20 -7.66 1.62
N ARG A 22 2.06 -8.32 1.83
CA ARG A 22 1.02 -7.90 2.79
C ARG A 22 1.25 -8.44 4.20
N GLU A 23 1.93 -9.58 4.34
CA GLU A 23 2.24 -10.18 5.64
C GLU A 23 3.55 -9.62 6.22
N THR A 24 4.54 -9.35 5.36
CA THR A 24 5.84 -8.80 5.77
C THR A 24 5.90 -7.28 5.74
N ASN A 25 4.87 -6.60 5.22
CA ASN A 25 4.77 -5.14 5.13
C ASN A 25 5.98 -4.48 4.45
N ASP A 26 6.53 -5.17 3.45
CA ASP A 26 7.70 -4.77 2.65
C ASP A 26 7.42 -4.98 1.16
N GLY A 27 8.37 -4.63 0.31
CA GLY A 27 8.24 -4.77 -1.13
C GLY A 27 9.57 -4.90 -1.83
N ILE A 28 9.50 -5.08 -3.15
CA ILE A 28 10.65 -5.13 -4.04
C ILE A 28 10.32 -4.41 -5.33
N VAL A 29 11.36 -3.89 -5.98
CA VAL A 29 11.30 -3.42 -7.37
C VAL A 29 12.08 -4.41 -8.23
N VAL A 30 11.47 -4.81 -9.34
CA VAL A 30 12.03 -5.78 -10.28
C VAL A 30 12.23 -5.10 -11.62
N ASP A 31 13.42 -5.27 -12.21
CA ASP A 31 13.65 -4.94 -13.62
C ASP A 31 12.94 -6.01 -14.48
N PRO A 32 11.95 -5.63 -15.29
CA PRO A 32 11.15 -6.59 -16.04
C PRO A 32 11.85 -7.19 -17.26
N ASP A 33 12.91 -6.56 -17.77
CA ASP A 33 13.71 -7.09 -18.87
C ASP A 33 14.64 -8.21 -18.39
N THR A 34 15.24 -8.03 -17.21
CA THR A 34 16.21 -8.98 -16.65
C THR A 34 15.58 -9.96 -15.66
N ASN A 35 14.41 -9.62 -15.09
CA ASN A 35 13.75 -10.32 -13.98
C ASN A 35 14.60 -10.33 -12.70
N GLU A 36 15.45 -9.33 -12.51
CA GLU A 36 16.29 -9.17 -11.32
C GLU A 36 15.63 -8.18 -10.34
N VAL A 37 15.76 -8.47 -9.04
CA VAL A 37 15.40 -7.49 -8.00
C VAL A 37 16.44 -6.39 -8.02
N VAL A 38 16.00 -5.15 -8.22
CA VAL A 38 16.87 -3.97 -8.30
C VAL A 38 16.83 -3.10 -7.05
N GLU A 39 15.76 -3.20 -6.26
CA GLU A 39 15.60 -2.45 -5.00
C GLU A 39 14.69 -3.21 -4.01
N GLU A 40 14.90 -2.98 -2.72
CA GLU A 40 14.00 -3.43 -1.64
C GLU A 40 13.25 -2.22 -1.06
N ILE A 41 11.97 -2.38 -0.74
CA ILE A 41 11.13 -1.35 -0.12
C ILE A 41 10.83 -1.76 1.31
N ASP A 42 11.47 -1.07 2.27
CA ASP A 42 11.35 -1.39 3.69
C ASP A 42 10.19 -0.68 4.40
N ALA A 43 9.54 0.29 3.76
CA ALA A 43 8.44 1.04 4.36
C ALA A 43 7.47 1.55 3.31
N PHE A 44 6.17 1.41 3.59
CA PHE A 44 5.10 2.05 2.82
C PHE A 44 4.37 3.13 3.62
N GLY A 45 4.70 3.34 4.88
CA GLY A 45 4.16 4.40 5.71
C GLY A 45 5.12 4.77 6.85
N PRO A 46 4.81 5.80 7.65
CA PRO A 46 5.66 6.30 8.71
C PRO A 46 5.87 5.31 9.87
N ASP A 47 4.94 4.39 10.11
CA ASP A 47 5.06 3.39 11.16
C ASP A 47 5.93 2.23 10.70
N VAL A 48 7.16 2.21 11.23
CA VAL A 48 8.18 1.19 10.95
C VAL A 48 8.59 0.48 12.25
N SER A 49 8.70 -0.84 12.18
CA SER A 49 8.97 -1.70 13.33
C SER A 49 9.60 -3.02 12.88
N GLU A 50 10.32 -3.70 13.77
CA GLU A 50 10.76 -5.09 13.54
C GLU A 50 9.58 -6.08 13.61
N ASP A 51 8.50 -5.67 14.27
CA ASP A 51 7.24 -6.41 14.37
C ASP A 51 6.30 -5.97 13.24
N PRO A 52 5.95 -6.86 12.28
CA PRO A 52 5.07 -6.52 11.17
C PRO A 52 3.70 -5.99 11.61
N GLU A 53 3.15 -6.46 12.73
CA GLU A 53 1.84 -6.01 13.24
C GLU A 53 1.85 -4.53 13.66
N GLN A 54 3.04 -3.98 13.88
CA GLN A 54 3.28 -2.59 14.28
C GLN A 54 3.85 -1.74 13.13
N ARG A 55 3.73 -2.21 11.89
CA ARG A 55 4.10 -1.47 10.67
C ARG A 55 2.88 -1.04 9.91
N ASP A 56 3.03 -0.01 9.08
CA ASP A 56 2.06 0.27 8.04
C ASP A 56 2.00 -0.86 7.02
N ALA A 57 0.79 -1.34 6.76
CA ALA A 57 0.56 -2.53 5.97
C ALA A 57 0.06 -2.18 4.55
N PRO A 58 0.90 -2.34 3.51
CA PRO A 58 0.52 -2.09 2.13
C PRO A 58 -0.46 -3.16 1.62
N ASP A 59 -1.27 -2.81 0.61
CA ASP A 59 -2.27 -3.74 0.08
C ASP A 59 -2.38 -3.73 -1.45
N ILE A 60 -2.75 -2.60 -2.04
CA ILE A 60 -2.78 -2.41 -3.49
C ILE A 60 -2.10 -1.08 -3.81
N MET A 61 -1.51 -0.98 -5.00
CA MET A 61 -0.83 0.22 -5.46
C MET A 61 -1.26 0.63 -6.87
N TRP A 62 -1.01 1.88 -7.23
CA TRP A 62 -1.25 2.43 -8.56
C TRP A 62 -0.32 3.62 -8.82
N ALA A 63 0.40 3.61 -9.96
CA ALA A 63 1.33 4.69 -10.33
C ALA A 63 0.61 5.96 -10.85
N SER A 64 1.18 7.14 -10.58
CA SER A 64 0.76 8.38 -11.21
C SER A 64 1.00 8.30 -12.74
N PRO A 65 0.16 8.97 -13.55
CA PRO A 65 0.32 8.99 -15.01
C PRO A 65 1.68 9.48 -15.50
N ASP A 66 2.28 10.44 -14.81
CA ASP A 66 3.59 11.03 -15.12
C ASP A 66 4.77 10.20 -14.57
N GLY A 67 4.49 9.13 -13.81
CA GLY A 67 5.51 8.24 -13.24
C GLY A 67 6.22 8.82 -12.02
N GLU A 68 5.84 10.00 -11.53
CA GLU A 68 6.50 10.64 -10.38
C GLU A 68 6.17 9.94 -9.05
N TYR A 69 4.97 9.36 -8.93
CA TYR A 69 4.48 8.82 -7.66
C TYR A 69 3.90 7.40 -7.77
N MET A 70 4.04 6.62 -6.72
CA MET A 70 3.30 5.39 -6.47
C MET A 70 2.33 5.62 -5.32
N PHE A 71 1.03 5.45 -5.57
CA PHE A 71 0.01 5.52 -4.52
C PHE A 71 -0.27 4.13 -3.97
N VAL A 72 -0.16 3.94 -2.66
CA VAL A 72 -0.30 2.63 -2.01
C VAL A 72 -1.38 2.72 -0.93
N THR A 73 -2.40 1.86 -0.98
CA THR A 73 -3.38 1.78 0.11
C THR A 73 -2.76 1.11 1.32
N LEU A 74 -2.97 1.69 2.49
CA LEU A 74 -2.55 1.15 3.78
C LEU A 74 -3.75 0.60 4.56
N ARG A 75 -3.60 -0.61 5.08
CA ARG A 75 -4.59 -1.26 5.95
C ARG A 75 -4.54 -0.64 7.34
N GLY A 76 -5.71 -0.59 7.97
CA GLY A 76 -5.82 -0.17 9.36
C GLY A 76 -5.64 -1.32 10.36
N PRO A 77 -5.83 -1.02 11.65
CA PRO A 77 -5.64 -1.98 12.73
C PRO A 77 -6.69 -3.08 12.80
N ALA A 78 -7.84 -2.92 12.15
CA ALA A 78 -8.91 -3.93 12.11
C ALA A 78 -9.41 -4.15 10.67
N PRO A 79 -8.64 -4.86 9.83
CA PRO A 79 -9.01 -5.17 8.45
C PRO A 79 -10.33 -5.94 8.35
N LEU A 80 -11.27 -5.49 7.51
CA LEU A 80 -12.60 -6.11 7.34
C LEU A 80 -12.63 -7.29 6.36
N SER A 81 -11.56 -7.49 5.59
CA SER A 81 -11.45 -8.51 4.55
C SER A 81 -10.10 -9.23 4.60
N GLY A 82 -10.12 -10.56 4.44
CA GLY A 82 -8.95 -11.42 4.54
C GLY A 82 -8.89 -12.19 5.87
N ASP A 83 -7.86 -13.02 6.04
CA ASP A 83 -7.46 -13.46 7.38
C ASP A 83 -6.85 -12.21 8.08
N PRO A 84 -7.42 -11.72 9.19
CA PRO A 84 -6.97 -10.47 9.83
C PRO A 84 -5.47 -10.46 10.11
N HIS A 85 -4.88 -11.63 10.36
CA HIS A 85 -3.48 -11.76 10.75
C HIS A 85 -2.48 -11.47 9.61
N ALA A 86 -2.91 -11.47 8.34
CA ALA A 86 -2.01 -11.27 7.20
C ALA A 86 -2.14 -9.88 6.56
N SER A 87 -2.82 -8.93 7.21
CA SER A 87 -3.11 -7.62 6.62
C SER A 87 -3.51 -6.52 7.60
N THR A 88 -3.04 -6.65 8.84
CA THR A 88 -3.24 -5.65 9.87
C THR A 88 -2.09 -4.64 9.79
N GLY A 89 -2.44 -3.35 9.77
CA GLY A 89 -1.48 -2.25 9.78
C GLY A 89 -1.82 -1.21 10.83
N VAL A 90 -1.00 -0.18 10.95
CA VAL A 90 -1.17 0.90 11.93
C VAL A 90 -2.02 2.04 11.36
N THR A 91 -1.58 2.63 10.24
CA THR A 91 -2.18 3.82 9.65
C THR A 91 -3.07 3.46 8.45
N PRO A 92 -4.41 3.51 8.56
CA PRO A 92 -5.30 3.32 7.42
C PRO A 92 -5.31 4.56 6.52
N GLY A 93 -5.00 4.37 5.23
CA GLY A 93 -5.00 5.50 4.31
C GLY A 93 -4.41 5.18 2.95
N ILE A 94 -3.77 6.19 2.36
CA ILE A 94 -3.06 6.11 1.09
C ILE A 94 -1.70 6.76 1.30
N SER A 95 -0.64 5.98 1.16
CA SER A 95 0.71 6.49 1.10
C SER A 95 1.04 6.96 -0.31
N VAL A 96 1.78 8.07 -0.41
CA VAL A 96 2.30 8.62 -1.66
C VAL A 96 3.81 8.47 -1.63
N LEU A 97 4.35 7.55 -2.42
CA LEU A 97 5.79 7.34 -2.52
C LEU A 97 6.30 8.00 -3.79
N SER A 98 7.45 8.67 -3.71
CA SER A 98 8.23 9.07 -4.88
C SER A 98 8.78 7.83 -5.59
N VAL A 99 8.64 7.74 -6.91
CA VAL A 99 9.20 6.61 -7.68
C VAL A 99 10.73 6.72 -7.75
N ASP A 100 11.26 7.94 -7.81
CA ASP A 100 12.68 8.22 -8.04
C ASP A 100 13.59 7.80 -6.88
N ASP A 101 13.12 7.89 -5.63
CA ASP A 101 13.90 7.62 -4.42
C ASP A 101 13.14 6.83 -3.35
N ARG A 102 11.87 6.49 -3.59
CA ARG A 102 11.04 5.60 -2.75
C ARG A 102 10.72 6.25 -1.41
N GLU A 103 10.97 7.56 -1.27
CA GLU A 103 10.62 8.32 -0.08
C GLU A 103 9.10 8.48 0.01
N ILE A 104 8.57 8.42 1.23
CA ILE A 104 7.15 8.67 1.52
C ILE A 104 6.97 10.18 1.59
N GLU A 105 6.33 10.73 0.57
CA GLU A 105 6.10 12.17 0.40
C GLU A 105 4.88 12.66 1.20
N ASP A 106 3.85 11.82 1.29
CA ASP A 106 2.64 12.11 2.05
C ASP A 106 1.91 10.85 2.47
N VAL A 107 1.07 10.99 3.50
CA VAL A 107 0.09 9.96 3.90
C VAL A 107 -1.27 10.63 4.00
N ILE A 108 -2.15 10.24 3.08
CA ILE A 108 -3.52 10.74 3.03
C ILE A 108 -4.38 9.80 3.88
N GLU A 109 -4.94 10.33 4.96
CA GLU A 109 -5.87 9.63 5.84
C GLU A 109 -7.28 10.24 5.69
N PRO A 110 -8.12 9.78 4.75
CA PRO A 110 -9.46 10.35 4.56
C PRO A 110 -10.36 10.22 5.78
N HIS A 111 -10.07 9.26 6.65
CA HIS A 111 -10.69 9.05 7.94
C HIS A 111 -9.58 8.54 8.88
N PRO A 112 -8.91 9.44 9.62
CA PRO A 112 -7.77 9.09 10.46
C PRO A 112 -8.14 8.13 11.58
N ILE A 113 -7.22 7.23 11.94
CA ILE A 113 -7.47 6.26 13.01
C ILE A 113 -7.44 6.90 14.40
N ASP A 114 -6.74 8.02 14.57
CA ASP A 114 -6.61 8.76 15.83
C ASP A 114 -7.91 9.48 16.25
N GLU A 115 -8.91 9.54 15.37
CA GLU A 115 -10.27 9.99 15.70
C GLU A 115 -11.08 8.93 16.49
N PHE A 116 -10.56 7.72 16.65
CA PHE A 116 -11.18 6.62 17.38
C PHE A 116 -10.48 6.38 18.72
N GLU A 117 -11.28 6.14 19.77
CA GLU A 117 -10.75 5.77 21.08
C GLU A 117 -10.14 4.36 21.05
N ASP A 118 -9.10 4.13 21.86
CA ASP A 118 -8.38 2.84 21.89
C ASP A 118 -9.32 1.64 22.12
N ASP A 119 -10.30 1.77 23.01
CA ASP A 119 -11.27 0.70 23.31
C ASP A 119 -12.20 0.38 22.13
N HIS A 120 -12.46 1.37 21.26
CA HIS A 120 -13.19 1.17 20.03
C HIS A 120 -12.37 0.37 19.02
N VAL A 121 -11.07 0.68 18.90
CA VAL A 121 -10.15 -0.03 18.00
C VAL A 121 -9.94 -1.47 18.49
N GLU A 122 -9.69 -1.67 19.78
CA GLU A 122 -9.55 -3.00 20.39
C GLU A 122 -10.80 -3.86 20.14
N LEU A 123 -12.00 -3.28 20.29
CA LEU A 123 -13.25 -3.99 20.02
C LEU A 123 -13.44 -4.31 18.53
N ALA A 124 -12.93 -3.46 17.63
CA ALA A 124 -12.97 -3.72 16.19
C ALA A 124 -12.05 -4.89 15.77
N GLN A 125 -10.99 -5.14 16.54
CA GLN A 125 -10.05 -6.24 16.32
C GLN A 125 -10.54 -7.58 16.87
N ASP A 126 -11.55 -7.60 17.73
CA ASP A 126 -12.08 -8.82 18.33
C ASP A 126 -12.80 -9.70 17.28
N PRO A 127 -12.28 -10.91 16.97
CA PRO A 127 -12.89 -11.80 15.98
C PRO A 127 -14.10 -12.57 16.53
N GLU A 128 -14.30 -12.60 17.85
CA GLU A 128 -15.39 -13.31 18.53
C GLU A 128 -16.64 -12.44 18.71
N GLU A 129 -16.47 -11.12 18.71
CA GLU A 129 -17.55 -10.14 18.80
C GLU A 129 -17.76 -9.39 17.47
N ALA A 130 -19.02 -9.00 17.18
CA ALA A 130 -19.29 -8.10 16.06
C ALA A 130 -18.91 -6.67 16.48
N GLY A 131 -17.61 -6.37 16.45
CA GLY A 131 -17.04 -5.09 16.80
C GLY A 131 -17.54 -3.93 15.92
N PRO A 132 -17.33 -2.68 16.35
CA PRO A 132 -17.58 -1.53 15.52
C PRO A 132 -16.58 -1.51 14.34
N ARG A 133 -16.82 -0.62 13.37
CA ARG A 133 -15.97 -0.51 12.19
C ARG A 133 -15.06 0.69 12.30
N VAL A 134 -13.79 0.47 12.01
CA VAL A 134 -12.76 1.50 11.86
C VAL A 134 -12.35 1.61 10.38
N PRO A 135 -11.58 2.64 9.99
CA PRO A 135 -11.14 2.83 8.62
C PRO A 135 -10.28 1.65 8.14
N ASP A 136 -10.57 1.17 6.93
CA ASP A 136 -9.86 0.06 6.28
C ASP A 136 -9.87 0.30 4.76
N PHE A 137 -8.87 1.03 4.27
CA PHE A 137 -8.75 1.35 2.85
C PHE A 137 -8.08 0.18 2.10
N HIS A 138 -8.66 -0.22 0.97
CA HIS A 138 -8.27 -1.43 0.23
C HIS A 138 -8.06 -1.15 -1.26
N GLY A 139 -9.01 -0.42 -1.87
CA GLY A 139 -9.00 -0.14 -3.30
C GLY A 139 -8.57 1.29 -3.59
N ILE A 140 -7.79 1.46 -4.64
CA ILE A 140 -7.41 2.75 -5.20
C ILE A 140 -7.56 2.73 -6.72
N GLY A 141 -7.78 3.90 -7.30
CA GLY A 141 -7.78 4.13 -8.74
C GLY A 141 -7.29 5.53 -9.04
N VAL A 142 -6.22 5.62 -9.84
CA VAL A 142 -5.69 6.90 -10.30
C VAL A 142 -6.17 7.14 -11.72
N ARG A 143 -6.69 8.34 -11.96
CA ARG A 143 -7.18 8.75 -13.27
C ARG A 143 -6.49 10.06 -13.70
N PRO A 144 -5.99 10.14 -14.93
CA PRO A 144 -5.49 11.37 -15.51
C PRO A 144 -6.61 12.39 -15.72
N LEU A 145 -6.29 13.66 -15.48
CA LEU A 145 -7.18 14.77 -15.79
C LEU A 145 -6.89 15.38 -17.16
N GLU A 146 -5.73 15.08 -17.74
CA GLU A 146 -5.22 15.59 -19.03
C GLU A 146 -4.54 14.45 -19.82
N GLU A 147 -4.21 14.69 -21.09
CA GLU A 147 -3.44 13.73 -21.90
C GLU A 147 -1.97 13.69 -21.45
N PHE A 148 -1.38 12.50 -21.42
CA PHE A 148 0.03 12.28 -21.07
C PHE A 148 0.63 11.17 -21.96
N GLU A 149 1.95 11.14 -22.09
CA GLU A 149 2.67 10.11 -22.85
C GLU A 149 2.94 8.90 -21.94
N THR A 150 2.70 7.69 -22.42
CA THR A 150 3.01 6.42 -21.74
C THR A 150 3.62 5.44 -22.73
N GLU A 151 4.61 4.66 -22.31
CA GLU A 151 5.22 3.61 -23.14
C GLU A 151 4.51 2.25 -22.96
N ILE A 152 3.71 2.09 -21.89
CA ILE A 152 2.88 0.91 -21.65
C ILE A 152 1.41 1.16 -22.03
N ASP A 153 0.97 0.52 -23.13
CA ASP A 153 -0.43 0.44 -23.58
C ASP A 153 -1.32 -0.46 -22.70
N THR A 154 -0.74 -1.25 -21.78
CA THR A 154 -1.43 -2.33 -21.03
C THR A 154 -1.77 -2.04 -19.57
N SER A 155 -1.41 -0.87 -19.04
CA SER A 155 -2.03 -0.38 -17.79
C SER A 155 -3.50 -0.08 -18.12
N PRO A 156 -4.47 -0.44 -17.24
CA PRO A 156 -5.89 -0.31 -17.56
C PRO A 156 -6.15 1.09 -18.13
N PRO A 157 -6.92 1.20 -19.23
CA PRO A 157 -7.05 2.46 -19.97
C PRO A 157 -7.47 3.54 -18.99
N PHE A 158 -6.53 4.46 -18.78
CA PHE A 158 -6.60 5.55 -17.82
C PHE A 158 -7.85 6.43 -18.03
#